data_AF-A0A7V3XB32-F1
#
_entry.id   AF-A0A7V3XB32-F1
#
_cell.length_a   1.000
_cell.length_b   1.000
_cell.length_c   1.000
_cell.angle_alpha   90.00
_cell.angle_beta   90.00
_cell.angle_gamma   90.00
#
_symmetry.space_group_name_H-M   'P 1'
#
loop_
_entity.id
_entity.type
_entity.pdbx_description
1 polymer ?
#
loop_
_entity_poly.entity_id
_entity_poly.type
_entity_poly.pdbx_seq_one_letter_code
_entity_poly.pdbx_strand_id
1 'polypeptide(L)'
;MKTEAEIRRALREWIVQTNGKIRPEELNDETPLLERRILSSLQVMDLILFIEKLSNKFIDVEQLKAGVFRDIHAIYRNFFESSGDPEVRG
;
A
#
# COMPACT_ATOMS: atom_id res chain seq x y z
N MET A 1 -8.70 -15.45 -1.21
CA MET A 1 -8.53 -14.05 -0.79
C MET A 1 -7.43 -13.98 0.25
N LYS A 2 -6.52 -13.00 0.16
CA LYS A 2 -5.54 -12.75 1.23
C LYS A 2 -6.25 -12.04 2.38
N THR A 3 -5.91 -12.41 3.61
CA THR A 3 -6.37 -11.72 4.82
C THR A 3 -5.71 -10.34 4.95
N GLU A 4 -6.31 -9.46 5.75
CA GLU A 4 -5.71 -8.15 6.08
C GLU A 4 -4.27 -8.28 6.58
N ALA A 5 -4.04 -9.21 7.51
CA ALA A 5 -2.73 -9.44 8.10
C ALA A 5 -1.68 -9.84 7.04
N GLU A 6 -2.07 -10.69 6.08
CA GLU A 6 -1.19 -11.10 4.98
C GLU A 6 -0.86 -9.95 4.03
N ILE A 7 -1.84 -9.09 3.73
CA ILE A 7 -1.65 -7.92 2.86
C ILE A 7 -0.70 -6.92 3.54
N ARG A 8 -0.97 -6.58 4.81
CA ARG A 8 -0.12 -5.66 5.58
C ARG A 8 1.30 -6.20 5.74
N ARG A 9 1.45 -7.51 5.98
CA ARG A 9 2.76 -8.16 6.02
C ARG A 9 3.49 -8.02 4.68
N ALA A 10 2.83 -8.32 3.57
CA ALA A 10 3.43 -8.22 2.24
C ALA A 10 3.87 -6.77 1.91
N LEU A 11 3.06 -5.76 2.30
CA LEU A 11 3.43 -4.35 2.15
C LEU A 11 4.67 -4.00 2.99
N ARG A 12 4.73 -4.42 4.26
CA ARG A 12 5.89 -4.19 5.13
C ARG A 12 7.16 -4.82 4.56
N GLU A 13 7.09 -6.08 4.15
CA GLU A 13 8.21 -6.81 3.56
C GLU A 13 8.72 -6.11 2.30
N TRP A 14 7.82 -5.71 1.41
CA TRP A 14 8.16 -5.00 0.18
C TRP A 14 8.86 -3.66 0.47
N ILE A 15 8.33 -2.86 1.40
CA ILE A 15 8.91 -1.55 1.76
C ILE A 15 10.32 -1.71 2.31
N VAL A 16 10.54 -2.65 3.23
CA VAL A 16 11.87 -2.91 3.82
C VAL A 16 12.87 -3.36 2.74
N GLN A 17 12.45 -4.26 1.86
CA GLN A 17 13.33 -4.83 0.81
C GLN A 17 13.67 -3.82 -0.29
N THR A 18 12.79 -2.84 -0.55
CA THR A 18 12.93 -1.93 -1.69
C THR A 18 14.17 -1.03 -1.61
N ASN A 19 14.60 -0.61 -0.42
CA ASN A 19 15.79 0.24 -0.31
C ASN A 19 16.60 0.15 0.98
N GLY A 20 16.21 -0.68 1.95
CA GLY A 20 16.96 -0.86 3.19
C GLY A 20 17.12 0.40 4.04
N LYS A 21 16.37 1.48 3.77
CA LYS A 21 16.43 2.74 4.53
C LYS A 21 15.72 2.67 5.87
N ILE A 22 14.89 1.64 6.07
CA ILE A 22 14.18 1.40 7.31
C ILE A 22 14.33 -0.08 7.68
N ARG A 23 14.57 -0.32 8.97
CA ARG A 23 14.61 -1.69 9.50
C ARG A 23 13.20 -2.19 9.77
N PRO A 24 12.92 -3.50 9.67
CA PRO A 24 11.60 -4.07 9.97
C PRO A 24 11.01 -3.60 11.30
N GLU A 25 11.84 -3.50 12.34
CA GLU A 25 11.46 -3.10 13.69
C GLU A 25 11.10 -1.60 13.83
N GLU A 26 11.49 -0.77 12.86
CA GLU A 26 11.22 0.68 12.84
C GLU A 26 10.01 1.06 11.99
N LEU A 27 9.50 0.11 11.20
CA LEU A 27 8.36 0.30 10.30
C LEU A 27 7.07 -0.17 10.96
N ASN A 28 6.13 0.75 11.13
CA ASN A 28 4.75 0.44 11.52
C ASN A 28 3.75 0.91 10.45
N ASP A 29 2.48 0.57 10.61
CA ASP A 29 1.48 0.83 9.58
C ASP A 29 1.07 2.29 9.41
N GLU A 30 1.44 3.15 10.36
CA GLU A 30 1.18 4.60 10.35
C GLU A 30 2.44 5.40 10.01
N THR A 31 3.54 4.71 9.68
CA THR A 31 4.82 5.36 9.41
C THR A 31 4.74 6.20 8.14
N PRO A 32 5.00 7.53 8.20
CA PRO A 32 4.94 8.39 7.02
C PRO A 32 6.04 8.06 6.00
N LEU A 33 5.70 7.34 4.94
CA LEU A 33 6.65 6.77 3.96
C LEU A 33 7.32 7.85 3.11
N LEU A 34 6.56 8.84 2.65
CA LEU A 34 7.07 9.92 1.79
C LEU A 34 7.74 11.02 2.61
N GLU A 35 7.12 11.44 3.73
CA GLU A 35 7.65 12.49 4.60
C GLU A 35 9.01 12.10 5.20
N ARG A 36 9.18 10.83 5.61
CA ARG A 36 10.46 10.30 6.10
C ARG A 36 11.42 9.89 4.97
N ARG A 37 11.06 10.12 3.70
CA ARG A 37 11.84 9.73 2.50
C ARG A 37 12.21 8.24 2.46
N ILE A 38 11.34 7.42 3.06
CA ILE A 38 11.42 5.97 3.01
C ILE A 38 11.12 5.54 1.58
N LEU A 39 10.15 6.14 0.88
CA LEU A 39 9.95 5.92 -0.55
C LEU A 39 10.24 7.18 -1.36
N SER A 40 10.89 7.02 -2.51
CA SER A 40 11.01 8.07 -3.54
C SER A 40 9.84 7.99 -4.53
N SER A 41 9.63 9.03 -5.33
CA SER A 41 8.57 9.03 -6.36
C SER A 41 8.70 7.87 -7.36
N LEU A 42 9.93 7.46 -7.70
CA LEU A 42 10.16 6.31 -8.56
C LEU A 42 9.71 5.01 -7.88
N GLN A 43 10.03 4.85 -6.59
CA GLN A 43 9.63 3.67 -5.82
C GLN A 43 8.11 3.63 -5.57
N VAL A 44 7.42 4.78 -5.59
CA VAL A 44 5.96 4.80 -5.55
C VAL A 44 5.38 4.15 -6.82
N MET A 45 6.00 4.31 -7.99
CA MET A 45 5.55 3.63 -9.21
C MET A 45 5.72 2.11 -9.09
N ASP A 46 6.84 1.65 -8.55
CA ASP A 46 7.07 0.24 -8.29
C ASP A 46 6.08 -0.33 -7.26
N LEU A 47 5.72 0.48 -6.25
CA LEU A 47 4.72 0.12 -5.25
C LEU A 47 3.34 -0.05 -5.89
N ILE A 48 2.94 0.81 -6.84
CA ILE A 48 1.67 0.67 -7.56
C ILE A 48 1.62 -0.68 -8.26
N LEU A 49 2.66 -1.03 -9.04
CA LEU A 49 2.75 -2.32 -9.73
C LEU A 49 2.70 -3.51 -8.76
N PHE A 50 3.30 -3.37 -7.58
CA PHE A 50 3.22 -4.38 -6.53
C PHE A 50 1.78 -4.53 -5.98
N ILE A 51 1.09 -3.42 -5.73
CA ILE A 51 -0.29 -3.41 -5.24
C ILE A 51 -1.24 -4.01 -6.29
N GLU A 52 -1.07 -3.71 -7.58
CA GLU A 52 -1.87 -4.30 -8.65
C GLU A 52 -1.74 -5.83 -8.67
N LYS A 53 -0.51 -6.34 -8.58
CA LYS A 53 -0.25 -7.78 -8.47
C LYS A 53 -0.83 -8.39 -7.20
N LEU A 54 -0.74 -7.66 -6.08
CA LEU A 54 -1.20 -8.14 -4.78
C LEU A 54 -2.73 -8.16 -4.67
N SER A 55 -3.40 -7.19 -5.29
CA SER A 55 -4.87 -7.02 -5.31
C SER A 55 -5.54 -7.73 -6.50
N ASN A 56 -4.76 -8.09 -7.53
CA ASN A 56 -5.24 -8.56 -8.82
C ASN A 56 -6.23 -7.58 -9.49
N LYS A 57 -5.97 -6.28 -9.34
CA LYS A 57 -6.76 -5.17 -9.91
C LYS A 57 -5.81 -4.18 -10.60
N PHE A 58 -6.25 -3.59 -11.70
CA PHE A 58 -5.56 -2.46 -12.32
C PHE A 58 -5.81 -1.18 -11.52
N ILE A 59 -4.78 -0.37 -11.33
CA ILE A 59 -4.85 0.92 -10.67
C ILE A 59 -4.77 2.02 -11.73
N ASP A 60 -5.82 2.84 -11.81
CA ASP A 60 -5.78 4.06 -12.61
C ASP A 60 -4.95 5.13 -11.89
N VAL A 61 -3.73 5.34 -12.39
CA VAL A 61 -2.78 6.28 -11.81
C VAL A 61 -3.23 7.73 -11.91
N GLU A 62 -4.07 8.07 -12.88
CA GLU A 62 -4.56 9.45 -13.08
C GLU A 62 -5.55 9.87 -11.99
N GLN A 63 -6.18 8.89 -11.32
CA GLN A 63 -7.15 9.13 -10.25
C GLN A 63 -6.53 9.07 -8.84
N LEU A 64 -5.23 8.80 -8.73
CA LEU A 64 -4.55 8.67 -7.44
C LEU A 64 -4.43 10.02 -6.73
N LYS A 65 -4.90 10.06 -5.47
CA LYS A 65 -4.71 11.21 -4.59
C LYS A 65 -3.36 11.11 -3.88
N ALA A 66 -2.71 12.25 -3.64
CA ALA A 66 -1.39 12.32 -3.02
C ALA A 66 -1.28 11.59 -1.66
N GLY A 67 -2.36 11.53 -0.88
CA GLY A 67 -2.38 10.91 0.45
C GLY A 67 -2.46 9.38 0.46
N VAL A 68 -2.71 8.75 -0.69
CA VAL A 68 -2.95 7.29 -0.77
C VAL A 68 -1.71 6.46 -0.40
N PHE A 69 -0.52 7.01 -0.63
CA PHE A 69 0.76 6.35 -0.33
C PHE A 69 1.46 6.92 0.91
N ARG A 70 0.71 7.60 1.79
CA ARG A 70 1.28 8.20 3.00
C ARG A 70 1.88 7.16 3.93
N ASP A 71 1.15 6.09 4.17
CA ASP A 71 1.46 5.02 5.11
C ASP A 71 0.77 3.71 4.70
N ILE A 72 1.12 2.59 5.34
CA ILE A 72 0.58 1.25 4.99
C ILE A 72 -0.92 1.18 5.29
N HIS A 73 -1.38 1.85 6.34
CA HIS A 73 -2.80 1.90 6.68
C HIS A 73 -3.61 2.59 5.58
N ALA A 74 -3.15 3.73 5.05
CA ALA A 74 -3.76 4.41 3.92
C ALA A 74 -3.77 3.54 2.66
N ILE A 75 -2.65 2.87 2.36
CA ILE A 75 -2.57 1.95 1.22
C ILE A 75 -3.60 0.82 1.38
N TYR A 76 -3.65 0.18 2.55
CA TYR A 76 -4.60 -0.90 2.82
C TYR A 76 -6.06 -0.44 2.60
N ARG A 77 -6.45 0.69 3.19
CA ARG A 77 -7.81 1.22 3.08
C ARG A 77 -8.22 1.56 1.65
N ASN A 78 -7.33 2.18 0.88
CA ASN A 78 -7.67 2.62 -0.47
C ASN A 78 -7.72 1.46 -1.49
N PHE A 79 -6.91 0.41 -1.33
CA PHE A 79 -6.78 -0.63 -2.36
C PHE A 79 -7.36 -2.00 -1.99
N PHE A 80 -7.54 -2.29 -0.68
CA PHE A 80 -7.87 -3.64 -0.21
C PHE A 80 -9.11 -3.71 0.69
N GLU A 81 -9.45 -2.64 1.42
CA GLU A 81 -10.63 -2.60 2.30
C GLU A 81 -11.96 -2.59 1.52
N SER A 82 -11.95 -2.17 0.25
CA SER A 82 -13.12 -2.28 -0.65
C SER A 82 -13.28 -3.70 -1.22
N SER A 83 -13.52 -4.66 -0.31
CA SER A 83 -14.10 -5.97 -0.59
C SER A 83 -15.46 -6.15 0.10
N GLY A 84 -16.13 -5.03 0.44
CA GLY A 84 -17.56 -5.01 0.76
C GLY A 84 -18.35 -4.81 -0.53
N ASP A 85 -19.00 -5.88 -0.97
CA ASP A 85 -19.98 -5.90 -2.04
C ASP A 85 -21.01 -4.75 -1.89
N PRO A 86 -21.29 -3.90 -2.90
CA PRO A 86 -22.36 -2.91 -2.82
C PRO A 86 -23.79 -3.48 -2.98
N GLU A 87 -23.99 -4.79 -3.17
CA GLU A 87 -25.31 -5.37 -3.41
C GLU A 87 -26.04 -5.86 -2.15
N VAL A 88 -26.58 -4.95 -1.33
CA VAL A 88 -27.91 -5.12 -0.70
C VAL A 88 -28.37 -3.80 -0.08
N ARG A 89 -28.78 -2.83 -0.92
CA ARG A 89 -29.78 -1.81 -0.57
C ARG A 89 -30.50 -1.34 -1.84
N GLY A 90 -31.62 -1.98 -2.13
CA GLY A 90 -32.58 -1.63 -3.19
C GLY A 90 -33.75 -2.59 -3.16
#